data_AF-A0A563VQX8-F1
#
_entry.id   AF-A0A563VQX8-F1
#
_cell.length_a   1.000
_cell.length_b   1.000
_cell.length_c   1.000
_cell.angle_alpha   90.00
_cell.angle_beta   90.00
_cell.angle_gamma   90.00
#
_symmetry.space_group_name_H-M   'P 1'
#
loop_
_entity.id
_entity.type
_entity.pdbx_description
1 polymer ?
#
loop_
_entity_poly.entity_id
_entity_poly.type
_entity_poly.pdbx_seq_one_letter_code
_entity_poly.pdbx_strand_id
1 'polypeptide(L)'
;MLLLLKSILRSLSIKEITLEALPPCFEKWCVEFDDLWQTKGQKKGFRYYLAGLLGESKRKNISQITDNIVGSSYHNIHHFISESKWSVEKI
;
A
#
# COMPACT_ATOMS: atom_id res chain seq x y z
N MET A 1 3.47 -11.79 11.11
CA MET A 1 2.23 -11.34 10.45
C MET A 1 2.43 -11.01 8.96
N LEU A 2 3.37 -10.12 8.61
CA LEU A 2 3.71 -9.75 7.22
C LEU A 2 4.06 -10.94 6.29
N LEU A 3 4.71 -11.99 6.81
CA LEU A 3 5.06 -13.18 6.02
C LEU A 3 3.84 -14.02 5.64
N LEU A 4 2.86 -14.14 6.53
CA LEU A 4 1.58 -14.81 6.25
C LEU A 4 0.79 -14.02 5.21
N LEU A 5 0.76 -12.69 5.34
CA LEU A 5 0.07 -11.82 4.39
C LEU A 5 0.69 -11.90 2.99
N LYS A 6 2.02 -11.92 2.91
CA LYS A 6 2.76 -12.19 1.65
C LYS A 6 2.50 -13.57 1.09
N SER A 7 2.33 -14.60 1.92
CA SER A 7 2.03 -15.96 1.45
C SER A 7 0.61 -16.07 0.90
N ILE A 8 -0.37 -15.45 1.57
CA ILE A 8 -1.77 -15.40 1.13
C ILE A 8 -1.87 -14.66 -0.21
N LEU A 9 -1.25 -13.47 -0.31
CA LEU A 9 -1.24 -12.66 -1.53
C LEU A 9 -0.45 -13.29 -2.68
N ARG A 10 0.45 -14.25 -2.42
CA ARG A 10 1.21 -14.98 -3.44
C ARG A 10 0.50 -16.28 -3.87
N SER A 11 -0.34 -16.85 -3.01
CA SER A 11 -1.20 -17.99 -3.38
C SER A 11 -2.41 -17.57 -4.23
N LEU A 12 -2.85 -16.32 -4.08
CA LEU A 12 -3.77 -15.67 -5.00
C LEU A 12 -2.90 -15.05 -6.10
N SER A 13 -2.91 -15.59 -7.32
CA SER A 13 -2.23 -14.99 -8.48
C SER A 13 -2.94 -13.67 -8.87
N ILE A 14 -2.83 -12.64 -8.05
CA ILE A 14 -3.54 -11.36 -8.20
C ILE A 14 -2.81 -10.53 -9.24
N LYS A 15 -3.23 -10.68 -10.51
CA LYS A 15 -2.77 -9.83 -11.62
C LYS A 15 -3.16 -8.36 -11.43
N GLU A 16 -4.27 -8.10 -10.72
CA GLU A 16 -4.80 -6.78 -10.41
C GLU A 16 -5.31 -6.71 -8.96
N ILE A 17 -4.75 -5.80 -8.18
CA ILE A 17 -5.04 -5.59 -6.76
C ILE A 17 -6.07 -4.48 -6.62
N THR A 18 -7.22 -4.81 -6.05
CA THR A 18 -8.18 -3.84 -5.54
C THR A 18 -8.10 -3.85 -4.01
N LEU A 19 -8.11 -2.68 -3.36
CA LEU A 19 -8.04 -2.62 -1.89
C LEU A 19 -9.16 -3.43 -1.22
N GLU A 20 -10.33 -3.51 -1.84
CA GLU A 20 -11.48 -4.30 -1.39
C GLU A 20 -11.27 -5.81 -1.49
N ALA A 21 -10.37 -6.26 -2.37
CA ALA A 21 -10.02 -7.67 -2.54
C ALA A 21 -8.93 -8.14 -1.57
N LEU A 22 -8.30 -7.22 -0.83
CA LEU A 22 -7.30 -7.56 0.18
C LEU A 22 -8.00 -8.14 1.42
N PRO A 23 -7.35 -9.10 2.12
CA PRO A 23 -7.94 -9.72 3.30
C PRO A 23 -8.20 -8.67 4.40
N PRO A 24 -9.25 -8.81 5.23
CA PRO A 24 -9.58 -7.82 6.27
C PRO A 24 -8.46 -7.53 7.27
N CYS A 25 -7.49 -8.44 7.42
CA CYS A 25 -6.30 -8.20 8.24
C CYS A 25 -5.37 -7.12 7.68
N PHE A 26 -5.39 -6.88 6.36
CA PHE A 26 -4.65 -5.79 5.72
C PHE A 26 -5.15 -4.43 6.19
N GLU A 27 -6.47 -4.21 6.15
CA GLU A 27 -7.05 -2.94 6.57
C GLU A 27 -6.89 -2.74 8.08
N LYS A 28 -7.10 -3.79 8.88
CA LYS A 28 -6.83 -3.74 10.33
C LYS A 28 -5.40 -3.29 10.63
N TRP A 29 -4.43 -3.82 9.92
CA TRP A 29 -3.03 -3.42 10.08
C TRP A 29 -2.79 -1.98 9.61
N CYS A 30 -3.38 -1.56 8.49
CA CYS A 30 -3.23 -0.19 7.99
C CYS A 30 -3.77 0.86 8.98
N VAL A 31 -4.89 0.56 9.65
CA VAL A 31 -5.51 1.45 10.64
C VAL A 31 -4.61 1.72 11.84
N GLU A 32 -3.72 0.80 12.22
CA GLU A 32 -2.74 1.04 13.31
C GLU A 32 -1.80 2.21 13.01
N PHE A 33 -1.63 2.59 11.74
CA PHE A 33 -0.78 3.69 11.30
C PHE A 33 -1.57 4.95 10.94
N ASP A 34 -2.90 4.95 11.05
CA ASP A 34 -3.73 6.07 10.60
C ASP A 34 -3.48 7.37 11.38
N ASP A 35 -2.94 7.29 12.60
CA ASP A 35 -2.57 8.46 13.41
C ASP A 35 -1.27 9.13 12.94
N LEU A 36 -0.44 8.44 12.13
CA LEU A 36 0.75 9.02 11.51
C LEU A 36 0.39 9.92 10.31
N TRP A 37 -0.80 9.73 9.73
CA TRP A 37 -1.24 10.40 8.51
C TRP A 37 -2.26 11.51 8.81
N GLN A 38 -1.96 12.72 8.34
CA GLN A 38 -2.77 13.91 8.64
C GLN A 38 -3.99 14.01 7.73
N THR A 39 -3.86 13.61 6.47
CA THR A 39 -4.92 13.78 5.47
C THR A 39 -5.51 12.44 5.02
N LYS A 40 -6.78 12.47 4.58
CA LYS A 40 -7.42 11.31 3.95
C LYS A 40 -6.64 10.82 2.72
N GLY A 41 -6.02 11.74 1.98
CA GLY A 41 -5.15 11.43 0.84
C GLY A 41 -3.92 10.62 1.25
N GLN A 42 -3.25 10.98 2.35
CA GLN A 42 -2.11 10.24 2.88
C GLN A 42 -2.50 8.83 3.35
N LYS A 43 -3.61 8.70 4.09
CA LYS A 43 -4.15 7.39 4.54
C LYS A 43 -4.43 6.45 3.36
N LYS A 44 -5.03 6.99 2.29
CA LYS A 44 -5.33 6.24 1.06
C LYS A 44 -4.06 5.92 0.26
N GLY A 45 -3.13 6.88 0.16
CA GLY A 45 -1.84 6.71 -0.49
C GLY A 45 -0.97 5.65 0.18
N PHE A 46 -0.97 5.60 1.52
CA PHE A 46 -0.29 4.56 2.29
C PHE A 46 -0.82 3.15 1.96
N ARG A 47 -2.14 2.98 1.93
CA ARG A 47 -2.78 1.70 1.58
C ARG A 47 -2.40 1.25 0.16
N TYR A 48 -2.42 2.17 -0.81
CA TYR A 48 -1.97 1.85 -2.18
C TYR A 48 -0.48 1.50 -2.24
N TYR A 49 0.36 2.26 -1.54
CA TYR A 49 1.79 1.99 -1.48
C TYR A 49 2.09 0.61 -0.90
N LEU A 50 1.47 0.28 0.24
CA LEU A 50 1.64 -1.01 0.89
C LEU A 50 1.10 -2.16 0.04
N ALA A 51 -0.10 -2.00 -0.54
CA ALA A 51 -0.69 -2.99 -1.43
C ALA A 51 0.24 -3.30 -2.62
N GLY A 52 0.83 -2.27 -3.23
CA GLY A 52 1.79 -2.44 -4.32
C GLY A 52 3.10 -3.10 -3.91
N LEU A 53 3.60 -2.81 -2.71
CA LEU A 53 4.79 -3.48 -2.16
C LEU A 53 4.56 -4.97 -1.86
N LEU A 54 3.33 -5.33 -1.50
CA LEU A 54 2.94 -6.71 -1.21
C LEU A 54 2.54 -7.48 -2.47
N GLY A 55 2.18 -6.77 -3.53
CA GLY A 55 1.84 -7.33 -4.83
C GLY A 55 3.01 -7.98 -5.56
N GLU A 56 2.67 -8.65 -6.67
CA GLU A 56 3.66 -9.32 -7.54
C GLU A 56 4.38 -8.36 -8.51
N SER A 57 4.05 -7.06 -8.48
CA SER A 57 4.64 -6.10 -9.39
C SER A 57 6.14 -5.89 -9.14
N LYS A 58 6.84 -5.46 -10.20
CA LYS A 58 8.27 -5.14 -10.09
C LYS A 58 8.44 -3.90 -9.22
N ARG A 59 9.09 -4.06 -8.05
CA ARG A 59 9.35 -2.98 -7.08
C ARG A 59 10.50 -2.06 -7.49
N LYS A 60 10.64 -1.68 -8.77
CA LYS A 60 11.75 -0.82 -9.21
C LYS A 60 11.44 0.68 -9.12
N ASN A 61 10.18 1.08 -9.33
CA ASN A 61 9.77 2.47 -9.26
C ASN A 61 8.27 2.59 -8.92
N ILE A 62 7.82 3.79 -8.58
CA ILE A 62 6.43 4.07 -8.17
C ILE A 62 5.44 3.65 -9.26
N SER A 63 5.72 3.95 -10.53
CA SER A 63 4.83 3.58 -11.64
C SER A 63 4.61 2.07 -11.72
N GLN A 64 5.68 1.28 -11.54
CA GLN A 64 5.59 -0.18 -11.52
C GLN A 64 4.90 -0.71 -10.27
N ILE A 65 5.03 -0.03 -9.13
CA ILE A 65 4.28 -0.36 -7.91
C ILE A 65 2.77 -0.15 -8.13
N THR A 66 2.38 0.92 -8.82
CA THR A 66 0.97 1.26 -9.11
C THR A 66 0.33 0.45 -10.24
N ASP A 67 1.13 -0.14 -11.13
CA ASP A 67 0.68 -0.72 -12.41
C ASP A 67 -0.42 -1.78 -12.22
N ASN A 68 -0.28 -2.58 -11.17
CA ASN A 68 -1.21 -3.67 -10.88
C ASN A 68 -2.26 -3.28 -9.82
N ILE A 69 -2.42 -2.00 -9.45
CA ILE A 69 -3.37 -1.60 -8.40
C ILE A 69 -4.49 -0.75 -8.97
N VAL A 70 -5.69 -1.32 -8.98
CA VAL A 70 -6.89 -0.69 -9.50
C VAL A 70 -7.27 0.53 -8.65
N GLY A 71 -7.46 1.68 -9.31
CA GLY A 71 -7.81 2.95 -8.66
C GLY A 71 -6.63 3.66 -7.98
N SER A 72 -5.42 3.08 -8.00
CA SER A 72 -4.21 3.81 -7.67
C SER A 72 -3.74 4.65 -8.86
N SER A 73 -2.95 5.68 -8.58
CA SER A 73 -2.26 6.44 -9.62
C SER A 73 -0.84 6.73 -9.14
N TYR A 74 0.07 6.92 -10.10
CA TYR A 74 1.42 7.42 -9.79
C TYR A 74 1.36 8.65 -8.89
N HIS A 75 0.45 9.58 -9.19
CA HIS A 75 0.34 10.85 -8.47
C HIS A 75 -0.06 10.65 -7.00
N ASN A 76 -0.97 9.72 -6.71
CA ASN A 76 -1.41 9.44 -5.34
C ASN A 76 -0.28 8.90 -4.47
N ILE A 77 0.50 7.94 -5.00
CA ILE A 77 1.62 7.35 -4.27
C ILE A 77 2.79 8.34 -4.20
N HIS A 78 3.09 9.04 -5.29
CA HIS A 78 4.14 10.05 -5.31
C HIS A 78 3.86 11.15 -4.28
N HIS A 79 2.65 11.70 -4.26
CA HIS A 79 2.25 12.73 -3.31
C HIS A 79 2.29 12.20 -1.87
N PHE A 80 1.87 10.95 -1.63
CA PHE A 80 2.04 10.33 -0.32
C PHE A 80 3.53 10.26 0.07
N ILE A 81 4.41 9.83 -0.83
CA ILE A 81 5.83 9.71 -0.53
C ILE A 81 6.50 11.07 -0.31
N SER A 82 6.17 12.08 -1.13
CA SER A 82 6.81 13.40 -1.07
C SER A 82 6.28 14.27 0.07
N GLU A 83 4.98 14.25 0.33
CA GLU A 83 4.32 15.19 1.25
C GLU A 83 4.04 14.61 2.64
N SER A 84 4.29 13.31 2.85
CA SER A 84 4.15 12.75 4.20
C SER A 84 5.33 13.13 5.08
N LYS A 85 5.05 13.41 6.36
CA LYS A 85 6.08 13.70 7.35
C LYS A 85 6.74 12.41 7.80
N TRP A 86 7.89 12.09 7.24
CA TRP A 86 8.70 10.95 7.65
C TRP A 86 9.50 11.30 8.91
N SER A 87 9.32 10.53 9.98
CA SER A 87 10.11 10.64 11.19
C SER A 87 10.64 9.26 11.53
N VAL A 88 11.97 9.09 11.50
CA VAL A 88 12.64 7.82 11.79
C VAL A 88 12.33 7.33 13.21
N GLU A 89 12.06 8.27 14.13
CA GLU A 89 11.73 7.98 15.53
C GLU A 89 10.31 7.43 15.73
N LYS A 90 9.42 7.62 14.74
CA LYS A 90 8.00 7.24 14.80
C LYS A 90 7.66 6.03 13.91
N ILE A 91 8.66 5.43 13.26
CA ILE A 91 8.56 4.29 12.35
C ILE A 91 9.16 3.07 13.04
#